data_AF-A0A8B9ZCQ7-F1
#
_entry.id   AF-A0A8B9ZCQ7-F1
#
_cell.length_a   1.000
_cell.length_b   1.000
_cell.length_c   1.000
_cell.angle_alpha   90.00
_cell.angle_beta   90.00
_cell.angle_gamma   90.00
#
_symmetry.space_group_name_H-M   'P 1'
#
loop_
_entity.id
_entity.type
_entity.pdbx_description
1 polymer ?
#
loop_
_entity_poly.entity_id
_entity_poly.type
_entity_poly.pdbx_seq_one_letter_code
_entity_poly.pdbx_strand_id
1 'polypeptide(L)'
;MKRRRRRDEGHGPVAPPSLYLPPPAHRPRGLRSAPPAYNSQHPPRVAYISQRAPRRAGAVVVAKMALLRQAYSSLFRRTSTFALSIVLGAVVFERAFDQGADAIFEHLNEGKLWKHIKHKYEASDN
;
A
#
# COMPACT_ATOMS: atom_id res chain seq x y z
N MET A 1 3.43 -34.45 -60.48
CA MET A 1 4.05 -33.32 -61.21
C MET A 1 5.16 -32.73 -60.35
N LYS A 2 6.44 -32.90 -60.74
CA LYS A 2 7.62 -32.41 -60.02
C LYS A 2 7.78 -30.90 -60.25
N ARG A 3 7.97 -30.10 -59.19
CA ARG A 3 8.74 -28.84 -59.27
C ARG A 3 9.69 -28.74 -58.08
N ARG A 4 10.97 -28.94 -58.38
CA ARG A 4 12.13 -28.53 -57.58
C ARG A 4 12.38 -27.03 -57.77
N ARG A 5 13.19 -26.46 -56.87
CA ARG A 5 13.96 -25.18 -56.88
C ARG A 5 13.42 -24.19 -55.82
N ARG A 6 14.23 -23.52 -55.00
CA ARG A 6 15.70 -23.38 -54.87
C ARG A 6 15.98 -23.00 -53.40
N ARG A 7 17.14 -23.40 -52.89
CA ARG A 7 17.78 -22.76 -51.74
C ARG A 7 18.12 -21.33 -52.14
N ASP A 8 17.70 -20.36 -51.36
CA ASP A 8 18.34 -19.05 -51.32
C ASP A 8 19.03 -18.93 -49.96
N GLU A 9 20.35 -18.90 -50.05
CA GLU A 9 21.28 -18.71 -48.95
C GLU A 9 21.40 -17.23 -48.62
N GLY A 10 21.49 -16.92 -47.32
CA GLY A 10 22.23 -15.78 -46.79
C GLY A 10 21.57 -14.42 -46.94
N HIS A 11 21.26 -13.81 -45.80
CA HIS A 11 21.78 -12.49 -45.37
C HIS A 11 21.13 -12.21 -44.01
N GLY A 12 21.71 -12.79 -42.95
CA GLY A 12 21.38 -12.40 -41.57
C GLY A 12 21.89 -10.98 -41.28
N PRO A 13 21.33 -10.29 -40.28
CA PRO A 13 21.71 -8.92 -39.95
C PRO A 13 23.19 -8.84 -39.58
N VAL A 14 23.93 -7.98 -40.29
CA VAL A 14 25.34 -7.66 -40.02
C VAL A 14 25.41 -6.94 -38.67
N ALA A 15 26.08 -7.54 -37.69
CA ALA A 15 26.34 -6.89 -36.40
C ALA A 15 27.21 -5.63 -36.58
N PRO A 16 26.98 -4.54 -35.83
CA PRO A 16 27.80 -3.35 -35.92
C PRO A 16 29.23 -3.61 -35.44
N PRO A 17 30.24 -2.90 -35.98
CA PRO A 17 31.62 -3.05 -35.55
C PRO A 17 31.76 -2.68 -34.07
N SER A 18 32.24 -3.65 -33.29
CA SER A 18 32.53 -3.50 -31.88
C SER A 18 33.54 -2.36 -31.66
N LEU A 19 33.12 -1.31 -30.96
CA LEU A 19 34.00 -0.24 -30.47
C LEU A 19 35.04 -0.85 -29.53
N TYR A 20 36.21 -1.14 -30.07
CA TYR A 20 37.35 -1.68 -29.34
C TYR A 20 37.85 -0.63 -28.35
N LEU A 21 37.42 -0.70 -27.09
CA LEU A 21 38.06 0.04 -26.01
C LEU A 21 39.43 -0.59 -25.77
N PRO A 22 40.55 0.17 -25.81
CA PRO A 22 41.85 -0.40 -25.47
C PRO A 22 41.86 -0.81 -23.98
N PRO A 23 42.57 -1.90 -23.62
CA PRO A 23 42.74 -2.27 -22.23
C PRO A 23 43.49 -1.17 -21.46
N PRO A 24 43.18 -0.93 -20.18
CA PRO A 24 43.84 0.10 -19.39
C PRO A 24 45.33 -0.23 -19.22
N ALA A 25 46.18 0.76 -19.51
CA ALA A 25 47.62 0.65 -19.37
C ALA A 25 48.01 0.19 -17.95
N HIS A 26 48.82 -0.86 -17.87
CA HIS A 26 49.42 -1.32 -16.62
C HIS A 26 50.28 -0.20 -16.01
N ARG A 27 49.82 0.40 -14.90
CA ARG A 27 50.66 1.31 -14.11
C ARG A 27 51.76 0.51 -13.40
N PRO A 28 53.02 0.99 -13.42
CA PRO A 28 54.11 0.37 -12.68
C PRO A 28 53.81 0.40 -11.17
N ARG A 29 53.96 -0.77 -10.55
CA ARG A 29 53.76 -1.01 -9.12
C ARG A 29 55.04 -0.60 -8.39
N GLY A 30 55.08 0.62 -7.86
CA GLY A 30 56.18 1.02 -6.97
C GLY A 30 56.36 2.53 -6.81
N LEU A 31 55.58 3.14 -5.92
CA LEU A 31 55.97 4.28 -5.07
C LEU A 31 54.88 4.41 -4.00
N ARG A 32 55.11 3.78 -2.84
CA ARG A 32 54.34 4.08 -1.62
C ARG A 32 54.71 5.50 -1.21
N SER A 33 53.96 6.48 -1.66
CA SER A 33 53.84 7.73 -0.92
C SER A 33 53.17 7.38 0.42
N ALA A 34 53.84 7.68 1.52
CA ALA A 34 53.23 7.60 2.84
C ALA A 34 51.93 8.43 2.85
N PRO A 35 50.83 7.94 3.45
CA PRO A 35 49.66 8.81 3.63
C PRO A 35 50.08 10.01 4.49
N PRO A 36 49.65 11.24 4.17
CA PRO A 36 49.85 12.35 5.08
C PRO A 36 49.18 12.01 6.41
N ALA A 37 49.89 12.30 7.51
CA ALA A 37 49.37 12.11 8.86
C ALA A 37 47.98 12.76 8.96
N TYR A 38 46.96 11.94 9.26
CA TYR A 38 45.62 12.43 9.54
C TYR A 38 45.70 13.27 10.81
N ASN A 39 45.70 14.59 10.64
CA ASN A 39 45.65 15.53 11.73
C ASN A 39 44.29 15.37 12.42
N SER A 40 44.30 14.78 13.62
CA SER A 40 43.14 14.60 14.50
C SER A 40 42.70 15.93 15.12
N GLN A 41 42.46 16.95 14.29
CA GLN A 41 41.82 18.18 14.72
C GLN A 41 40.32 17.99 14.61
N HIS A 42 39.74 17.70 15.78
CA HIS A 42 38.31 17.58 16.02
C HIS A 42 37.51 18.66 15.28
N PRO A 43 36.50 18.31 14.48
CA PRO A 43 35.52 19.30 14.07
C PRO A 43 34.80 19.84 15.32
N PRO A 44 34.45 21.14 15.38
CA PRO A 44 33.65 21.66 16.49
C PRO A 44 32.37 20.83 16.54
N ARG A 45 32.10 20.24 17.72
CA ARG A 45 30.82 19.59 17.99
C ARG A 45 29.74 20.64 17.82
N VAL A 46 29.11 20.67 16.65
CA VAL A 46 27.80 21.30 16.50
C VAL A 46 26.88 20.49 17.39
N ALA A 47 26.65 21.00 18.60
CA ALA A 47 25.61 20.51 19.46
C ALA A 47 24.31 20.70 18.68
N TYR A 48 23.81 19.63 18.06
CA TYR A 48 22.47 19.62 17.52
C TYR A 48 21.55 19.96 18.68
N ILE A 49 21.02 21.19 18.65
CA ILE A 49 19.99 21.66 19.55
C ILE A 49 18.93 20.58 19.56
N SER A 50 18.79 19.94 20.71
CA SER A 50 17.77 18.94 20.98
C SER A 50 16.43 19.55 20.59
N GLN A 51 15.88 19.11 19.46
CA GLN A 51 14.49 19.36 19.12
C GLN A 51 13.66 18.66 20.20
N ARG A 52 13.36 19.38 21.29
CA ARG A 52 12.33 18.98 22.24
C ARG A 52 10.99 19.18 21.55
N ALA A 53 10.60 18.15 20.80
CA ALA A 53 9.27 18.07 20.21
C ALA A 53 8.20 18.17 21.32
N PRO A 54 7.07 18.86 21.07
CA PRO A 54 5.98 18.98 22.04
C PRO A 54 5.36 17.60 22.31
N ARG A 55 5.75 16.98 23.42
CA ARG A 55 5.38 15.62 23.83
C ARG A 55 3.89 15.39 24.18
N ARG A 56 2.99 16.36 23.95
CA ARG A 56 1.57 16.20 24.33
C ARG A 56 0.57 16.43 23.19
N ALA A 57 0.89 17.27 22.20
CA ALA A 57 0.01 17.47 21.04
C ALA A 57 0.26 16.47 19.89
N GLY A 58 1.48 15.92 19.78
CA GLY A 58 1.84 14.99 18.69
C GLY A 58 1.31 13.56 18.84
N ALA A 59 1.06 13.10 20.06
CA ALA A 59 0.72 11.68 20.32
C ALA A 59 -0.64 11.27 19.72
N VAL A 60 -1.66 12.14 19.78
CA VAL A 60 -3.00 11.86 19.24
C VAL A 60 -3.00 11.86 17.71
N VAL A 61 -2.26 12.78 17.08
CA VAL A 61 -2.13 12.84 15.61
C VAL A 61 -1.35 11.62 15.11
N VAL A 62 -0.27 11.23 15.80
CA VAL A 62 0.52 10.03 15.46
C VAL A 62 -0.32 8.75 15.63
N ALA A 63 -1.15 8.65 16.68
CA ALA A 63 -2.02 7.49 16.90
C ALA A 63 -3.14 7.37 15.85
N LYS A 64 -3.79 8.48 15.46
CA LYS A 64 -4.78 8.50 14.37
C LYS A 64 -4.17 8.07 13.04
N MET A 65 -2.96 8.55 12.74
CA MET A 65 -2.24 8.14 11.54
C MET A 65 -1.80 6.67 11.61
N ALA A 66 -1.54 6.12 12.80
CA ALA A 66 -1.15 4.73 12.97
C ALA A 66 -2.30 3.74 12.70
N LEU A 67 -3.51 4.00 13.23
CA LEU A 67 -4.65 3.10 13.02
C LEU A 67 -5.12 3.09 11.56
N LEU A 68 -5.23 4.27 10.94
CA LEU A 68 -5.59 4.38 9.52
C LEU A 68 -4.53 3.74 8.62
N ARG A 69 -3.24 3.95 8.92
CA ARG A 69 -2.14 3.31 8.18
C ARG A 69 -2.15 1.79 8.35
N GLN A 70 -2.47 1.29 9.54
CA GLN A 70 -2.59 -0.13 9.80
C GLN A 70 -3.75 -0.73 9.02
N ALA A 71 -4.96 -0.15 9.11
CA ALA A 71 -6.13 -0.56 8.33
C ALA A 71 -5.86 -0.54 6.82
N TYR A 72 -5.21 0.53 6.31
CA TYR A 72 -4.82 0.61 4.90
C TYR A 72 -3.87 -0.53 4.52
N SER A 73 -2.84 -0.78 5.33
CA SER A 73 -1.86 -1.83 5.05
C SER A 73 -2.45 -3.24 5.11
N SER A 74 -3.45 -3.48 5.96
CA SER A 74 -4.03 -4.80 6.20
C SER A 74 -5.21 -5.12 5.28
N LEU A 75 -6.09 -4.14 5.05
CA LEU A 75 -7.35 -4.36 4.32
C LEU A 75 -7.30 -3.79 2.91
N PHE A 76 -6.77 -2.57 2.74
CA PHE A 76 -6.93 -1.81 1.50
C PHE A 76 -5.70 -1.84 0.56
N ARG A 77 -4.55 -2.39 1.00
CA ARG A 77 -3.31 -2.40 0.22
C ARG A 77 -3.27 -3.47 -0.88
N ARG A 78 -3.89 -4.62 -0.66
CA ARG A 78 -3.95 -5.71 -1.66
C ARG A 78 -5.38 -5.83 -2.18
N THR A 79 -5.54 -5.95 -3.50
CA THR A 79 -6.86 -6.04 -4.14
C THR A 79 -7.68 -7.24 -3.67
N SER A 80 -7.02 -8.38 -3.39
CA SER A 80 -7.70 -9.58 -2.87
C SER A 80 -8.23 -9.40 -1.45
N THR A 81 -7.44 -8.83 -0.52
CA THR A 81 -7.90 -8.53 0.85
C THR A 81 -8.96 -7.45 0.86
N PHE A 82 -8.85 -6.49 -0.05
CA PHE A 82 -9.82 -5.42 -0.22
C PHE A 82 -11.18 -5.98 -0.67
N ALA A 83 -11.20 -6.80 -1.71
CA ALA A 83 -12.44 -7.44 -2.18
C ALA A 83 -13.07 -8.30 -1.07
N LEU A 84 -12.25 -9.10 -0.36
CA LEU A 84 -12.72 -9.88 0.78
C LEU A 84 -13.35 -9.00 1.88
N SER A 85 -12.70 -7.87 2.21
CA SER A 85 -13.22 -6.94 3.21
C SER A 85 -14.54 -6.31 2.80
N ILE A 86 -14.75 -6.04 1.50
CA ILE A 86 -16.02 -5.54 0.98
C ILE A 86 -17.11 -6.59 1.12
N VAL A 87 -16.86 -7.83 0.71
CA VAL A 87 -17.86 -8.91 0.79
C VAL A 87 -18.27 -9.16 2.25
N LEU A 88 -17.30 -9.31 3.15
CA LEU A 88 -17.59 -9.48 4.57
C LEU A 88 -18.28 -8.26 5.17
N GLY A 89 -17.82 -7.06 4.81
CA GLY A 89 -18.42 -5.81 5.23
C GLY A 89 -19.88 -5.71 4.79
N ALA A 90 -20.20 -6.10 3.55
CA ALA A 90 -21.56 -6.07 3.01
C ALA A 90 -22.50 -7.01 3.77
N VAL A 91 -22.09 -8.25 4.05
CA VAL A 91 -22.93 -9.22 4.77
C VAL A 91 -23.24 -8.76 6.20
N VAL A 92 -22.23 -8.21 6.89
CA VAL A 92 -22.44 -7.68 8.25
C VAL A 92 -23.27 -6.40 8.20
N PHE A 93 -23.00 -5.53 7.22
CA PHE A 93 -23.72 -4.27 7.05
C PHE A 93 -25.19 -4.50 6.73
N GLU A 94 -25.54 -5.44 5.85
CA GLU A 94 -26.92 -5.82 5.52
C GLU A 94 -27.74 -6.02 6.81
N ARG A 95 -27.30 -6.91 7.70
CA ARG A 95 -28.06 -7.25 8.91
C ARG A 95 -28.14 -6.12 9.93
N ALA A 96 -27.03 -5.39 10.10
CA ALA A 96 -27.00 -4.26 11.02
C ALA A 96 -27.84 -3.09 10.50
N PHE A 97 -27.81 -2.85 9.19
CA PHE A 97 -28.55 -1.77 8.55
C PHE A 97 -30.04 -2.05 8.52
N ASP A 98 -30.47 -3.26 8.15
CA ASP A 98 -31.89 -3.63 8.15
C ASP A 98 -32.51 -3.43 9.53
N GLN A 99 -31.89 -4.01 10.58
CA GLN A 99 -32.39 -3.87 11.95
C GLN A 99 -32.34 -2.42 12.44
N GLY A 100 -31.27 -1.69 12.13
CA GLY A 100 -31.13 -0.29 12.53
C GLY A 100 -32.13 0.62 11.84
N ALA A 101 -32.32 0.44 10.53
CA ALA A 101 -33.25 1.22 9.73
C ALA A 101 -34.70 0.93 10.14
N ASP A 102 -35.05 -0.33 10.36
CA ASP A 102 -36.36 -0.72 10.88
C ASP A 102 -36.62 -0.08 12.25
N ALA A 103 -35.67 -0.17 13.20
CA ALA A 103 -35.82 0.43 14.52
C ALA A 103 -36.03 1.96 14.45
N ILE A 104 -35.26 2.66 13.61
CA ILE A 104 -35.42 4.10 13.41
C ILE A 104 -36.78 4.40 12.78
N PHE A 105 -37.18 3.66 11.76
CA PHE A 105 -38.45 3.85 11.07
C PHE A 105 -39.65 3.61 11.99
N GLU A 106 -39.58 2.56 12.81
CA GLU A 106 -40.57 2.22 13.82
C GLU A 106 -40.73 3.32 14.85
N HIS A 107 -39.60 3.78 15.41
CA HIS A 107 -39.59 4.83 16.42
C HIS A 107 -40.18 6.14 15.90
N LEU A 108 -39.85 6.52 14.66
CA LEU A 108 -40.38 7.72 14.03
C LEU A 108 -41.88 7.63 13.69
N ASN A 109 -42.42 6.42 13.60
CA ASN A 109 -43.81 6.16 13.22
C ASN A 109 -44.56 5.37 14.31
N GLU A 110 -44.18 5.57 15.57
CA GLU A 110 -44.86 5.00 16.73
C GLU A 110 -46.36 5.31 16.68
N GLY A 111 -47.18 4.29 16.99
CA GLY A 111 -48.64 4.39 16.95
C GLY A 111 -49.29 4.45 15.56
N LYS A 112 -48.52 4.64 14.46
CA LYS A 112 -49.07 4.69 13.09
C LYS A 112 -48.97 3.36 12.34
N LEU A 113 -47.94 2.56 12.63
CA LEU A 113 -47.75 1.28 11.94
C LEU A 113 -48.81 0.25 12.38
N TRP A 114 -49.22 -0.59 11.43
CA TRP A 114 -50.14 -1.70 11.69
C TRP A 114 -49.69 -2.54 12.88
N LYS A 115 -48.41 -2.94 12.96
CA LYS A 115 -47.88 -3.70 14.10
C LYS A 115 -48.10 -3.07 15.47
N HIS A 116 -48.22 -1.74 15.57
CA HIS A 116 -48.49 -1.05 16.83
C HIS A 116 -49.96 -1.10 17.21
N ILE A 117 -50.88 -1.17 16.24
CA ILE A 117 -52.34 -1.16 16.48
C ILE A 117 -53.00 -2.52 16.28
N LYS A 118 -52.28 -3.50 15.72
CA LYS A 118 -52.74 -4.85 15.38
C LYS A 118 -53.38 -5.57 16.56
N HIS A 119 -52.83 -5.39 17.76
CA HIS A 119 -53.35 -5.94 19.01
C HIS A 119 -54.80 -5.52 19.34
N LYS A 120 -55.33 -4.47 18.71
CA LYS A 120 -56.72 -4.03 18.89
C LYS A 120 -57.73 -4.79 18.03
N TYR A 121 -57.25 -5.49 17.00
CA TYR A 121 -58.09 -6.06 15.94
C TYR A 121 -57.90 -7.56 15.77
N GLU A 122 -56.82 -8.12 16.30
CA GLU A 122 -56.68 -9.57 16.39
C GLU A 122 -57.32 -10.05 17.69
N ALA A 123 -58.41 -10.81 17.55
CA ALA A 123 -58.93 -11.60 18.66
C ALA A 123 -57.86 -12.62 19.04
N SER A 124 -57.59 -12.79 20.33
CA SER A 124 -56.75 -13.87 20.83
C SER A 124 -57.50 -15.18 20.63
N ASP A 125 -57.37 -15.78 19.45
CA ASP A 125 -57.74 -17.17 19.20
C ASP A 125 -56.85 -18.05 20.07
N ASN A 126 -57.46 -18.60 21.14
CA ASN A 126 -56.90 -19.66 21.97
C ASN A 126 -57.18 -21.02 21.33
#